data_AF-A0A1H3Q6J2-F1
#
_entry.id   AF-A0A1H3Q6J2-F1
#
_cell.length_a   1.000
_cell.length_b   1.000
_cell.length_c   1.000
_cell.angle_alpha   90.00
_cell.angle_beta   90.00
_cell.angle_gamma   90.00
#
_symmetry.space_group_name_H-M   'P 1'
#
loop_
_entity.id
_entity.type
_entity.pdbx_description
1 polymer ?
#
loop_
_entity_poly.entity_id
_entity_poly.type
_entity_poly.pdbx_seq_one_letter_code
_entity_poly.pdbx_strand_id
1 'polypeptide(L)'
;MLRMGEVNGVDHQAMQHMLTSGAIDWHGFGAQIAREADALLGGDKATLIIDESGFAKKGEASTGVARQWNGRLGKVDNCQVGVFANLCRDSMAS
;
A
#
# COMPACT_ATOMS: atom_id res chain seq x y z
N MET A 1 9.87 16.51 15.09
CA MET A 1 9.23 15.60 14.12
C MET A 1 7.75 15.57 14.48
N LEU A 2 6.87 16.00 13.58
CA LEU A 2 5.42 16.01 13.82
C LEU A 2 4.89 14.57 13.81
N ARG A 3 3.86 14.31 14.61
CA ARG A 3 3.13 13.04 14.60
C ARG A 3 2.21 12.99 13.37
N MET A 4 1.89 11.78 12.90
CA MET A 4 1.05 11.60 11.70
C MET A 4 -0.31 12.30 11.78
N GLY A 5 -0.92 12.38 12.98
CA GLY A 5 -2.17 13.13 13.19
C GLY A 5 -2.02 14.63 12.98
N GLU A 6 -0.91 15.21 13.44
CA GLU A 6 -0.60 16.64 13.30
C GLU A 6 -0.30 17.01 11.84
N VAL A 7 0.39 16.13 11.10
CA VAL A 7 0.65 16.31 9.66
C VAL A 7 -0.65 16.35 8.86
N ASN A 8 -1.61 15.51 9.23
CA ASN A 8 -2.85 15.34 8.47
C ASN A 8 -4.01 16.20 9.01
N GLY A 9 -3.80 16.99 10.07
CA GLY A 9 -4.84 17.80 10.70
C GLY A 9 -5.98 16.97 11.31
N VAL A 10 -5.70 15.73 11.75
CA VAL A 10 -6.69 14.82 12.33
C VAL A 10 -6.28 14.40 13.74
N ASP A 11 -7.26 14.00 14.56
CA ASP A 11 -7.00 13.53 15.91
C ASP A 11 -6.07 12.31 15.90
N HIS A 12 -4.97 12.41 16.65
CA HIS A 12 -3.93 11.40 16.66
C HIS A 12 -4.43 10.08 17.23
N GLN A 13 -5.23 10.11 18.30
CA GLN A 13 -5.71 8.92 18.96
C GLN A 13 -6.75 8.20 18.10
N ALA A 14 -7.64 8.93 17.45
CA ALA A 14 -8.61 8.39 16.52
C ALA A 14 -7.93 7.70 15.33
N MET A 15 -6.88 8.30 14.76
CA MET A 15 -6.09 7.68 13.69
C MET A 15 -5.41 6.39 14.16
N GLN A 16 -4.75 6.41 15.33
CA GLN A 16 -4.09 5.22 15.86
C GLN A 16 -5.09 4.11 16.17
N HIS A 17 -6.24 4.47 16.74
CA HIS A 17 -7.32 3.53 17.02
C HIS A 17 -7.86 2.88 15.74
N MET A 18 -8.11 3.67 14.69
CA MET A 18 -8.52 3.16 13.38
C MET A 18 -7.53 2.10 12.84
N LEU A 19 -6.22 2.36 12.94
CA LEU A 19 -5.19 1.46 12.40
C LEU A 19 -4.99 0.17 13.20
N THR A 20 -5.29 0.18 14.50
CA THR A 20 -4.94 -0.92 15.43
C THR A 20 -6.12 -1.75 15.91
N SER A 21 -7.32 -1.17 16.01
CA SER A 21 -8.47 -1.81 16.68
C SER A 21 -9.21 -2.86 15.85
N GLY A 22 -8.76 -3.18 14.63
CA GLY A 22 -9.44 -4.12 13.74
C GLY A 22 -10.82 -3.62 13.27
N ALA A 23 -11.11 -2.34 13.42
CA ALA A 23 -12.41 -1.74 13.08
C ALA A 23 -12.67 -1.62 11.56
N ILE A 24 -11.69 -2.00 10.72
CA ILE A 24 -11.78 -1.90 9.27
C ILE A 24 -12.00 -3.28 8.67
N ASP A 25 -13.09 -3.42 7.92
CA ASP A 25 -13.25 -4.51 6.97
C ASP A 25 -12.31 -4.28 5.78
N TRP A 26 -11.11 -4.86 5.86
CA TRP A 26 -10.11 -4.74 4.80
C TRP A 26 -10.55 -5.37 3.49
N HIS A 27 -11.40 -6.39 3.53
CA HIS A 27 -11.92 -7.03 2.32
C HIS A 27 -12.94 -6.13 1.63
N GLY A 28 -13.91 -5.60 2.39
CA GLY A 28 -14.88 -4.63 1.88
C GLY A 28 -14.22 -3.35 1.37
N PHE A 29 -13.21 -2.84 2.09
CA PHE A 29 -12.42 -1.70 1.65
C PHE A 29 -11.68 -1.98 0.34
N GLY A 30 -10.97 -3.11 0.24
CA GLY A 30 -10.29 -3.52 -0.99
C GLY A 30 -11.25 -3.70 -2.17
N ALA A 31 -12.41 -4.29 -1.94
CA ALA A 31 -13.44 -4.45 -2.96
C ALA A 31 -13.99 -3.11 -3.46
N GLN A 32 -14.12 -2.11 -2.57
CA GLN A 32 -14.53 -0.75 -2.97
C GLN A 32 -13.48 -0.08 -3.85
N ILE A 33 -12.19 -0.14 -3.46
CA ILE A 33 -11.09 0.39 -4.27
C ILE A 33 -11.04 -0.28 -5.64
N ALA A 34 -11.22 -1.60 -5.72
CA ALA A 34 -11.24 -2.32 -6.99
C ALA A 34 -12.39 -1.88 -7.90
N ARG A 35 -13.60 -1.66 -7.34
CA ARG A 35 -14.75 -1.15 -8.11
C ARG A 35 -14.50 0.26 -8.65
N GLU A 36 -13.90 1.14 -7.85
CA GLU A 36 -13.59 2.51 -8.26
C GLU A 36 -12.49 2.54 -9.34
N ALA A 37 -11.45 1.71 -9.21
CA ALA A 37 -10.42 1.56 -10.23
C ALA A 37 -10.99 1.02 -11.55
N ASP A 38 -11.86 0.01 -11.50
CA ASP A 38 -12.54 -0.54 -12.68
C ASP A 38 -13.47 0.50 -13.33
N ALA A 39 -14.23 1.26 -12.55
CA ALA A 39 -15.07 2.33 -13.07
C ALA A 39 -14.26 3.44 -13.77
N LEU A 40 -13.04 3.72 -13.29
CA LEU A 40 -12.18 4.76 -13.86
C LEU A 40 -11.38 4.28 -15.07
N LEU A 41 -10.84 3.05 -15.03
CA LEU A 41 -9.81 2.56 -15.95
C LEU A 41 -10.16 1.24 -16.64
N GLY A 42 -11.21 0.55 -16.20
CA GLY A 42 -11.59 -0.80 -16.65
C GLY A 42 -12.32 -0.85 -17.98
N GLY A 43 -12.22 -2.00 -18.67
CA GLY A 43 -12.73 -2.27 -20.02
C GLY A 43 -11.68 -2.95 -20.91
N ASP A 44 -12.00 -3.16 -22.19
CA ASP A 44 -11.24 -4.00 -23.14
C ASP A 44 -9.77 -3.61 -23.34
N LYS A 45 -9.44 -2.32 -23.23
CA LYS A 45 -8.07 -1.79 -23.35
C LYS A 45 -7.33 -1.66 -22.02
N ALA A 46 -7.95 -2.02 -20.90
CA ALA A 46 -7.30 -1.95 -19.60
C ALA A 46 -6.23 -3.05 -19.48
N THR A 47 -5.12 -2.73 -18.82
CA THR A 47 -4.04 -3.69 -18.54
C THR A 47 -3.81 -3.75 -17.03
N LEU A 48 -3.76 -4.95 -16.47
CA LEU A 48 -3.39 -5.16 -15.08
C LEU A 48 -1.87 -5.37 -14.97
N ILE A 49 -1.19 -4.47 -14.27
CA ILE A 49 0.25 -4.57 -13.99
C ILE A 49 0.43 -5.05 -12.56
N ILE A 50 1.26 -6.07 -12.37
CA ILE A 50 1.63 -6.61 -11.06
C ILE A 50 3.15 -6.44 -10.91
N ASP A 51 3.56 -5.79 -9.84
CA ASP A 51 4.98 -5.51 -9.57
C ASP A 51 5.24 -5.48 -8.06
N GLU A 52 6.43 -5.89 -7.63
CA GLU A 52 6.85 -5.76 -6.25
C GLU A 52 7.61 -4.46 -5.98
N SER A 53 7.43 -3.90 -4.77
CA SER A 53 8.24 -2.78 -4.31
C SER A 53 8.82 -3.05 -2.93
N GLY A 54 10.13 -2.82 -2.80
CA GLY A 54 10.89 -3.05 -1.57
C GLY A 54 11.17 -1.76 -0.79
N PHE A 55 10.73 -1.70 0.46
CA PHE A 55 10.97 -0.58 1.38
C PHE A 55 12.06 -0.95 2.38
N ALA A 56 13.20 -0.25 2.37
CA ALA A 56 14.29 -0.49 3.31
C ALA A 56 13.85 -0.20 4.75
N LYS A 57 14.26 -1.05 5.70
CA LYS A 57 13.90 -0.92 7.13
C LYS A 57 15.13 -1.09 8.01
N LYS A 58 15.17 -0.35 9.14
CA LYS A 58 16.28 -0.37 10.11
C LYS A 58 15.97 -1.14 11.41
N GLY A 59 14.97 -2.03 11.40
CA GLY A 59 14.59 -2.84 12.57
C GLY A 59 13.52 -3.86 12.21
N GLU A 60 12.98 -4.54 13.23
CA GLU A 60 12.09 -5.70 13.08
C GLU A 60 10.63 -5.44 13.50
N ALA A 61 10.34 -4.25 14.04
CA ALA A 61 9.01 -3.94 14.59
C ALA A 61 7.92 -3.65 13.54
N SER A 62 8.26 -3.52 12.26
CA SER A 62 7.28 -3.32 11.19
C SER A 62 6.76 -4.65 10.66
N THR A 63 5.45 -4.80 10.50
CA THR A 63 4.84 -5.99 9.88
C THR A 63 5.45 -6.29 8.51
N GLY A 64 5.76 -7.56 8.26
CA GLY A 64 6.28 -8.03 6.97
C GLY A 64 7.74 -7.63 6.70
N VAL A 65 8.45 -7.08 7.68
CA VAL A 65 9.89 -6.83 7.57
C VAL A 65 10.67 -8.13 7.75
N ALA A 66 11.60 -8.39 6.83
CA ALA A 66 12.52 -9.52 6.89
C ALA A 66 13.68 -9.29 5.93
N ARG A 67 14.66 -10.19 5.94
CA ARG A 67 15.70 -10.28 4.91
C ARG A 67 15.09 -10.81 3.61
N GLN A 68 14.80 -9.92 2.67
CA GLN A 68 14.13 -10.24 1.40
C GLN A 68 14.85 -9.56 0.23
N TRP A 69 14.67 -10.02 -1.00
CA TRP A 69 15.19 -9.32 -2.18
C TRP A 69 14.51 -7.95 -2.30
N ASN A 70 15.29 -6.88 -2.20
CA ASN A 70 14.80 -5.53 -2.42
C ASN A 70 15.22 -5.08 -3.82
N GLY A 71 14.30 -5.10 -4.77
CA GLY A 71 14.54 -4.68 -6.15
C GLY A 71 15.13 -3.27 -6.27
N ARG A 72 14.75 -2.35 -5.37
CA ARG A 72 15.26 -0.96 -5.35
C ARG A 72 16.70 -0.85 -4.86
N LEU A 73 17.15 -1.79 -4.03
CA LEU A 73 18.54 -1.84 -3.54
C LEU A 73 19.41 -2.83 -4.34
N GLY A 74 18.82 -3.67 -5.18
CA GLY A 74 19.52 -4.68 -5.99
C GLY A 74 20.18 -5.79 -5.16
N LYS A 75 19.67 -6.06 -3.96
CA LYS A 75 20.23 -7.07 -3.05
C LYS A 75 19.18 -7.59 -2.08
N VAL A 76 19.48 -8.72 -1.46
CA VAL A 76 18.77 -9.11 -0.24
C VAL A 76 19.14 -8.12 0.86
N ASP A 77 18.15 -7.43 1.44
CA ASP A 77 18.35 -6.57 2.61
C ASP A 77 17.23 -6.70 3.64
N ASN A 78 17.40 -6.13 4.82
CA ASN A 78 16.30 -5.98 5.77
C ASN A 78 15.30 -4.96 5.19
N CYS A 79 14.17 -5.46 4.72
CA CYS A 79 13.16 -4.66 4.04
C CYS A 79 11.77 -5.26 4.23
N GLN A 80 10.78 -4.46 3.87
CA GLN A 80 9.41 -4.91 3.69
C GLN A 80 9.15 -4.89 2.19
N VAL A 81 8.68 -5.99 1.61
CA VAL A 81 8.32 -6.07 0.18
C VAL A 81 6.81 -6.23 0.08
N GLY A 82 6.17 -5.36 -0.69
CA GLY A 82 4.76 -5.47 -1.04
C GLY A 82 4.62 -5.77 -2.53
N VAL A 83 3.66 -6.62 -2.89
CA VAL A 83 3.23 -6.81 -4.28
C VAL A 83 2.02 -5.95 -4.50
N PHE A 84 2.05 -5.15 -5.57
CA PHE A 84 1.01 -4.19 -5.91
C PHE A 84 0.39 -4.57 -7.26
N ALA A 85 -0.90 -4.29 -7.41
CA ALA A 85 -1.62 -4.46 -8.65
C ALA A 85 -2.21 -3.10 -9.05
N ASN A 86 -1.92 -2.66 -10.27
CA ASN A 86 -2.41 -1.40 -10.82
C ASN A 86 -3.16 -1.67 -12.11
N LEU A 87 -4.34 -1.07 -12.24
CA LEU A 87 -5.07 -1.08 -13.50
C LEU A 87 -4.63 0.13 -14.32
N CYS A 88 -4.25 -0.08 -15.57
CA CYS A 88 -3.75 0.97 -16.45
C CYS A 88 -4.58 1.07 -17.73
N ARG A 89 -4.78 2.30 -18.21
CA ARG A 89 -5.41 2.59 -19.51
C ARG A 89 -4.77 3.84 -20.10
N ASP A 90 -4.35 3.74 -21.35
CA ASP A 90 -3.67 4.82 -22.06
C ASP A 90 -2.51 5.39 -21.22
N SER A 91 -2.59 6.64 -20.79
CA SER A 91 -1.58 7.28 -19.93
C SER A 91 -1.98 7.36 -18.45
N MET A 92 -3.00 6.63 -18.00
CA MET A 92 -3.50 6.64 -16.63
C MET A 92 -3.30 5.29 -15.93
N ALA A 93 -3.09 5.35 -14.61
CA ALA A 93 -2.97 4.19 -13.72
C ALA A 93 -3.72 4.47 -12.40
N SER A 94 -4.27 3.42 -11.79
CA SER A 94 -4.96 3.46 -10.48
C SER A 94 -4.01 3.72 -9.32
#